data_AF-A0A1B1TPV5-F1
#
_entry.id   AF-A0A1B1TPV5-F1
#
_cell.length_a   1.000
_cell.length_b   1.000
_cell.length_c   1.000
_cell.angle_alpha   90.00
_cell.angle_beta   90.00
_cell.angle_gamma   90.00
#
_symmetry.space_group_name_H-M   'P 1'
#
loop_
_entity.id
_entity.type
_entity.pdbx_description
1 polymer ?
#
loop_
_entity_poly.entity_id
_entity_poly.type
_entity_poly.pdbx_seq_one_letter_code
_entity_poly.pdbx_strand_id
1 'polypeptide(L)'
;MLLPRRFQDYLLGSCLTLSSLGLGLAPQLTLKPEILGWQNQAIAQQPSTADINRYAEAYLAIYGNNSMDNLLLEVENLIGRKPDWEIRCDQPQSINRLNNRAAIGKVRNYCNNVLPNLIDDIMPRSTFNRISNQLPNNPTLQEQIQDAMFDILKQKQGGGR
;
A
#
# COMPACT_ATOMS: atom_id res chain seq x y z
N MET A 1 7.80 -46.38 60.55
CA MET A 1 7.16 -47.01 59.35
C MET A 1 6.30 -45.95 58.65
N LEU A 2 5.81 -46.22 57.44
CA LEU A 2 5.29 -45.17 56.53
C LEU A 2 3.94 -44.57 56.96
N LEU A 3 3.76 -43.27 56.68
CA LEU A 3 2.46 -42.58 56.63
C LEU A 3 2.04 -42.32 55.17
N PRO A 4 0.77 -42.55 54.79
CA PRO A 4 0.29 -42.29 53.43
C PRO A 4 -0.35 -40.89 53.24
N ARG A 5 0.36 -40.04 52.49
CA ARG A 5 -0.10 -39.05 51.48
C ARG A 5 -1.48 -38.31 51.57
N ARG A 6 -1.37 -36.97 51.49
CA ARG A 6 -2.34 -35.97 50.95
C ARG A 6 -3.57 -35.68 51.84
N PHE A 7 -4.22 -34.50 51.81
CA PHE A 7 -4.30 -33.43 50.79
C PHE A 7 -4.18 -32.01 51.39
N GLN A 8 -3.85 -31.01 50.55
CA GLN A 8 -4.07 -29.55 50.74
C GLN A 8 -3.31 -28.89 51.93
N ASP A 9 -2.95 -27.61 51.95
CA ASP A 9 -2.90 -26.51 50.95
C ASP A 9 -1.77 -25.51 51.42
N TYR A 10 -1.46 -24.31 50.88
CA TYR A 10 -2.09 -23.40 49.91
C TYR A 10 -1.02 -22.50 49.22
N LEU A 11 -1.43 -21.77 48.17
CA LEU A 11 -1.00 -20.43 47.72
C LEU A 11 0.45 -19.92 47.98
N LEU A 12 1.21 -19.74 46.90
CA LEU A 12 2.12 -18.59 46.72
C LEU A 12 1.80 -17.90 45.40
N GLY A 13 1.32 -16.65 45.46
CA GLY A 13 0.80 -15.91 44.31
C GLY A 13 1.89 -15.18 43.52
N SER A 14 2.37 -15.79 42.43
CA SER A 14 3.26 -15.10 41.48
C SER A 14 2.51 -14.00 40.74
N CYS A 15 2.93 -12.74 40.93
CA CYS A 15 2.40 -11.60 40.18
C CYS A 15 2.88 -11.68 38.72
N LEU A 16 2.02 -12.16 37.83
CA LEU A 16 2.22 -12.06 36.38
C LEU A 16 2.06 -10.60 35.95
N THR A 17 3.17 -9.88 35.85
CA THR A 17 3.22 -8.59 35.16
C THR A 17 2.88 -8.82 33.69
N LEU A 18 1.63 -8.51 33.31
CA LEU A 18 1.18 -8.46 31.92
C LEU A 18 1.88 -7.30 31.21
N SER A 19 3.12 -7.55 30.76
CA SER A 19 3.81 -6.72 29.80
C SER A 19 3.01 -6.72 28.51
N SER A 20 2.14 -5.72 28.36
CA SER A 20 1.37 -5.49 27.15
C SER A 20 2.32 -5.27 25.98
N LEU A 21 2.51 -6.32 25.17
CA LEU A 21 3.19 -6.20 23.88
C LEU A 21 2.34 -5.31 23.00
N GLY A 22 2.66 -4.01 23.00
CA GLY A 22 2.12 -3.02 22.11
C GLY A 22 2.58 -3.30 20.69
N LEU A 23 1.98 -4.32 20.06
CA LEU A 23 2.08 -4.60 18.64
C LEU A 23 1.37 -3.48 17.88
N GLY A 24 2.00 -2.31 17.84
CA GLY A 24 1.74 -1.32 16.81
C GLY A 24 1.93 -2.04 15.48
N LEU A 25 0.84 -2.20 14.73
CA LEU A 25 0.83 -2.86 13.45
C LEU A 25 1.67 -2.04 12.48
N ALA A 26 2.96 -2.36 12.39
CA ALA A 26 3.85 -1.78 11.40
C ALA A 26 3.23 -2.04 10.02
N PRO A 27 2.92 -1.00 9.22
CA PRO A 27 2.35 -1.21 7.91
C PRO A 27 3.36 -1.99 7.08
N GLN A 28 2.96 -3.16 6.60
CA GLN A 28 3.78 -4.01 5.75
C GLN A 28 3.93 -3.36 4.36
N LEU A 29 4.94 -2.49 4.23
CA LEU A 29 5.22 -1.65 3.05
C LEU A 29 5.77 -2.45 1.85
N THR A 30 5.14 -3.58 1.53
CA THR A 30 5.41 -4.29 0.27
C THR A 30 4.97 -3.39 -0.90
N LEU A 31 5.94 -2.93 -1.69
CA LEU A 31 5.69 -2.28 -2.98
C LEU A 31 4.87 -3.22 -3.87
N LYS A 32 3.61 -2.86 -4.15
CA LYS A 32 2.75 -3.58 -5.07
C LYS A 32 3.19 -3.20 -6.50
N PRO A 33 3.46 -4.17 -7.39
CA PRO A 33 3.92 -3.89 -8.74
C PRO A 33 2.81 -3.35 -9.64
N GLU A 34 1.56 -3.72 -9.38
CA GLU A 34 0.38 -3.27 -10.13
C GLU A 34 -0.15 -1.94 -9.56
N ILE A 35 0.01 -0.86 -10.32
CA ILE A 35 -0.60 0.44 -10.08
C ILE A 35 -1.58 0.72 -11.21
N LEU A 36 -2.78 1.23 -10.90
CA LEU A 36 -3.66 1.85 -11.91
C LEU A 36 -3.03 3.15 -12.42
N GLY A 37 -1.92 3.06 -13.15
CA GLY A 37 -1.16 4.20 -13.65
C GLY A 37 -1.52 4.58 -15.08
N TRP A 38 -0.76 5.54 -15.61
CA TRP A 38 -0.75 5.84 -17.04
C TRP A 38 0.62 5.46 -17.64
N GLN A 39 0.68 4.98 -18.87
CA GLN A 39 1.94 4.90 -19.60
C GLN A 39 2.35 6.27 -20.13
N ASN A 40 3.65 6.50 -20.10
CA ASN A 40 4.36 7.25 -21.13
C ASN A 40 5.68 6.51 -21.38
N GLN A 41 6.21 6.57 -22.60
CA GLN A 41 7.55 6.07 -22.87
C GLN A 41 8.55 6.95 -22.12
N ALA A 42 9.27 6.35 -21.17
CA ALA A 42 10.15 7.08 -20.26
C ALA A 42 11.61 6.89 -20.66
N ILE A 43 12.34 8.00 -20.83
CA ILE A 43 13.79 7.97 -20.99
C ILE A 43 14.43 7.50 -19.68
N ALA A 44 15.34 6.53 -19.76
CA ALA A 44 16.09 6.01 -18.61
C ALA A 44 17.04 7.08 -18.06
N GLN A 45 16.58 7.79 -17.04
CA GLN A 45 17.36 8.71 -16.21
C GLN A 45 17.14 8.32 -14.75
N GLN A 46 18.20 8.34 -13.95
CA GLN A 46 18.10 8.05 -12.51
C GLN A 46 17.22 9.11 -11.83
N PRO A 47 16.25 8.73 -10.97
CA PRO A 47 15.43 9.69 -10.23
C PRO A 47 16.28 10.49 -9.24
N SER A 48 15.93 11.77 -9.01
CA SER A 48 16.56 12.53 -7.92
C SER A 48 15.97 12.14 -6.56
N THR A 49 16.68 12.44 -5.46
CA THR A 49 16.16 12.24 -4.10
C THR A 49 14.83 12.97 -3.87
N ALA A 50 14.63 14.13 -4.51
CA ALA A 50 13.37 14.86 -4.45
C ALA A 50 12.24 14.15 -5.22
N ASP A 51 12.54 13.48 -6.34
CA ASP A 51 11.57 12.67 -7.06
C ASP A 51 11.22 11.38 -6.29
N ILE A 52 12.20 10.76 -5.64
CA ILE A 52 12.02 9.58 -4.78
C ILE A 52 11.09 9.89 -3.61
N ASN A 53 11.33 11.00 -2.89
CA ASN A 53 10.50 11.41 -1.76
C ASN A 53 9.06 11.74 -2.20
N ARG A 54 8.88 12.43 -3.32
CA ARG A 54 7.56 12.71 -3.91
C ARG A 54 6.85 11.43 -4.37
N TYR A 55 7.59 10.48 -4.94
CA TYR A 55 7.02 9.19 -5.34
C TYR A 55 6.56 8.37 -4.14
N ALA A 56 7.36 8.34 -3.07
CA ALA A 56 6.98 7.73 -1.81
C ALA A 56 5.73 8.39 -1.20
N GLU A 57 5.62 9.72 -1.25
CA GLU A 57 4.42 10.42 -0.77
C GLU A 57 3.18 10.13 -1.65
N ALA A 58 3.30 10.17 -2.97
CA ALA A 58 2.23 9.83 -3.89
C ALA A 58 1.79 8.36 -3.74
N TYR A 59 2.74 7.43 -3.56
CA TYR A 59 2.43 6.02 -3.29
C TYR A 59 1.67 5.85 -1.96
N LEU A 60 2.07 6.56 -0.90
CA LEU A 60 1.33 6.57 0.37
C LEU A 60 -0.06 7.24 0.24
N ALA A 61 -0.25 8.22 -0.64
CA ALA A 61 -1.56 8.80 -0.92
C ALA A 61 -2.51 7.82 -1.65
N ILE A 62 -1.96 6.97 -2.54
CA ILE A 62 -2.71 5.95 -3.30
C ILE A 62 -3.06 4.72 -2.45
N TYR A 63 -2.09 4.20 -1.70
CA TYR A 63 -2.19 2.90 -1.01
C TYR A 63 -2.32 3.00 0.52
N GLY A 64 -1.80 4.05 1.16
CA GLY A 64 -1.71 4.15 2.63
C GLY A 64 -3.04 4.27 3.37
N ASN A 65 -4.13 4.54 2.63
CA ASN A 65 -5.52 4.57 3.12
C ASN A 65 -6.37 3.39 2.57
N ASN A 66 -5.75 2.41 1.91
CA ASN A 66 -6.40 1.31 1.19
C ASN A 66 -7.36 1.73 0.07
N SER A 67 -7.31 2.96 -0.45
CA SER A 67 -8.25 3.45 -1.49
C SER A 67 -8.19 2.58 -2.77
N MET A 68 -6.99 2.21 -3.21
CA MET A 68 -6.80 1.28 -4.32
C MET A 68 -7.41 -0.10 -4.05
N ASP A 69 -7.11 -0.69 -2.89
CA ASP A 69 -7.54 -2.04 -2.52
C ASP A 69 -9.06 -2.12 -2.38
N ASN A 70 -9.69 -1.09 -1.81
CA ASN A 70 -11.13 -0.95 -1.72
C ASN A 70 -11.79 -0.85 -3.11
N LEU A 71 -11.23 -0.05 -4.03
CA LEU A 71 -11.72 0.02 -5.41
C LEU A 71 -11.65 -1.35 -6.11
N LEU A 72 -10.52 -2.05 -5.98
CA LEU A 72 -10.35 -3.37 -6.59
C LEU A 72 -11.37 -4.36 -6.00
N LEU A 73 -11.53 -4.40 -4.68
CA LEU A 73 -12.53 -5.24 -4.01
C LEU A 73 -13.98 -4.89 -4.45
N GLU A 74 -14.32 -3.61 -4.62
CA GLU A 74 -15.62 -3.21 -5.18
C GLU A 74 -15.80 -3.68 -6.63
N VAL A 75 -14.75 -3.65 -7.45
CA VAL A 75 -14.77 -4.16 -8.83
C VAL A 75 -14.95 -5.68 -8.84
N GLU A 76 -14.21 -6.42 -8.01
CA GLU A 76 -14.33 -7.88 -7.88
C GLU A 76 -15.74 -8.30 -7.47
N ASN A 77 -16.33 -7.63 -6.48
CA ASN A 77 -17.71 -7.83 -6.04
C ASN A 77 -18.74 -7.53 -7.15
N LEU A 78 -18.51 -6.52 -7.99
CA LEU A 78 -19.41 -6.17 -9.09
C LEU A 78 -19.32 -7.13 -10.28
N ILE A 79 -18.16 -7.73 -10.55
CA ILE A 79 -17.98 -8.69 -11.66
C ILE A 79 -18.06 -10.17 -11.22
N GLY A 80 -18.17 -10.43 -9.91
CA GLY A 80 -18.28 -11.78 -9.33
C GLY A 80 -16.99 -12.60 -9.34
N ARG A 81 -15.84 -11.98 -9.59
CA ARG A 81 -14.51 -12.65 -9.67
C ARG A 81 -13.36 -11.65 -9.59
N LYS A 82 -12.16 -12.13 -9.25
CA LYS A 82 -10.92 -11.42 -9.52
C LYS A 82 -10.61 -11.37 -11.03
N PRO A 83 -10.20 -10.21 -11.60
CA PRO A 83 -9.64 -10.14 -12.95
C PRO A 83 -8.37 -11.00 -13.11
N ASP A 84 -8.25 -11.69 -14.24
CA ASP A 84 -7.03 -12.39 -14.68
C ASP A 84 -6.07 -11.49 -15.50
N TRP A 85 -6.21 -10.16 -15.36
CA TRP A 85 -5.41 -9.15 -16.07
C TRP A 85 -5.27 -7.86 -15.26
N GLU A 86 -4.18 -7.14 -15.49
CA GLU A 86 -3.96 -5.79 -14.98
C GLU A 86 -5.01 -4.83 -15.57
N ILE A 87 -5.86 -4.25 -14.71
CA ILE A 87 -6.67 -3.08 -15.06
C ILE A 87 -5.73 -1.87 -15.08
N ARG A 88 -5.87 -0.94 -16.04
CA ARG A 88 -4.99 0.23 -16.17
C ARG A 88 -5.73 1.49 -16.62
N CYS A 89 -5.30 2.67 -16.18
CA CYS A 89 -5.94 3.94 -16.54
C CYS A 89 -5.57 4.46 -17.94
N ASP A 90 -4.42 4.05 -18.48
CA ASP A 90 -3.97 4.34 -19.86
C ASP A 90 -4.62 3.46 -20.93
N GLN A 91 -5.10 2.28 -20.57
CA GLN A 91 -5.55 1.26 -21.50
C GLN A 91 -7.07 1.05 -21.35
N PRO A 92 -7.93 1.86 -22.00
CA PRO A 92 -9.38 1.72 -21.95
C PRO A 92 -9.90 0.30 -22.20
N GLN A 93 -9.20 -0.51 -22.99
CA GLN A 93 -9.58 -1.90 -23.25
C GLN A 93 -9.43 -2.81 -22.02
N SER A 94 -8.45 -2.56 -21.13
CA SER A 94 -8.34 -3.28 -19.85
C SER A 94 -9.56 -3.02 -18.95
N ILE A 95 -10.07 -1.78 -18.95
CA ILE A 95 -11.26 -1.37 -18.22
C ILE A 95 -12.51 -1.95 -18.89
N ASN A 96 -12.63 -1.85 -20.23
CA ASN A 96 -13.77 -2.36 -20.98
C ASN A 96 -13.93 -3.89 -20.84
N ARG A 97 -12.82 -4.64 -20.72
CA ARG A 97 -12.79 -6.10 -20.50
C ARG A 97 -13.52 -6.54 -19.21
N LEU A 98 -13.78 -5.63 -18.27
CA LEU A 98 -14.62 -5.90 -17.09
C LEU A 98 -16.07 -6.26 -17.47
N ASN A 99 -16.55 -5.84 -18.65
CA ASN A 99 -17.90 -6.09 -19.18
C ASN A 99 -19.07 -5.79 -18.22
N ASN A 100 -18.86 -4.90 -17.24
CA ASN A 100 -19.85 -4.51 -16.24
C ASN A 100 -19.89 -2.97 -16.15
N ARG A 101 -21.06 -2.38 -16.41
CA ARG A 101 -21.23 -0.92 -16.48
C ARG A 101 -20.91 -0.20 -15.17
N ALA A 102 -21.20 -0.81 -14.02
CA ALA A 102 -20.93 -0.22 -12.70
C ALA A 102 -19.43 -0.28 -12.37
N ALA A 103 -18.77 -1.41 -12.61
CA ALA A 103 -17.33 -1.58 -12.41
C ALA A 103 -16.52 -0.64 -13.33
N ILE A 104 -16.89 -0.58 -14.62
CA ILE A 104 -16.32 0.37 -15.59
C ILE A 104 -16.51 1.83 -15.13
N GLY A 105 -17.67 2.15 -14.57
CA GLY A 105 -17.96 3.47 -13.99
C GLY A 105 -17.04 3.83 -12.82
N LYS A 106 -16.90 2.92 -11.84
CA LYS A 106 -16.01 3.10 -10.68
C LYS A 106 -14.54 3.29 -11.09
N VAL A 107 -14.01 2.41 -11.95
CA VAL A 107 -12.62 2.51 -12.41
C VAL A 107 -12.37 3.80 -13.18
N ARG A 108 -13.26 4.19 -14.10
CA ARG A 108 -13.12 5.46 -14.84
C ARG A 108 -13.20 6.68 -13.92
N ASN A 109 -14.09 6.67 -12.92
CA ASN A 109 -14.14 7.74 -11.92
C ASN A 109 -12.82 7.83 -11.12
N TYR A 110 -12.25 6.70 -10.73
CA TYR A 110 -10.96 6.69 -10.04
C TYR A 110 -9.84 7.24 -10.92
N CYS A 111 -9.67 6.70 -12.13
CA CYS A 111 -8.65 7.11 -13.10
C CYS A 111 -8.72 8.59 -13.52
N ASN A 112 -9.93 9.14 -13.64
CA ASN A 112 -10.14 10.48 -14.19
C ASN A 112 -10.27 11.57 -13.13
N ASN A 113 -10.70 11.24 -11.90
CA ASN A 113 -11.00 12.22 -10.86
C ASN A 113 -10.21 11.96 -9.56
N VAL A 114 -10.22 10.74 -9.04
CA VAL A 114 -9.61 10.45 -7.72
C VAL A 114 -8.09 10.44 -7.80
N LEU A 115 -7.53 9.66 -8.73
CA LEU A 115 -6.08 9.48 -8.85
C LEU A 115 -5.34 10.78 -9.23
N PRO A 116 -5.83 11.62 -10.16
CA PRO A 116 -5.29 12.98 -10.38
C PRO A 116 -5.21 13.80 -9.09
N ASN A 117 -6.32 13.90 -8.36
CA ASN A 117 -6.42 14.69 -7.13
C ASN A 117 -5.56 14.14 -5.98
N LEU A 118 -5.06 12.90 -6.08
CA LEU A 118 -4.13 12.32 -5.10
C LEU A 118 -2.65 12.59 -5.42
N ILE A 119 -2.28 12.98 -6.65
CA ILE A 119 -0.87 13.04 -7.06
C ILE A 119 -0.43 14.28 -7.84
N ASP A 120 -1.30 14.98 -8.56
CA ASP A 120 -0.87 16.02 -9.50
C ASP A 120 -0.21 17.22 -8.79
N ASP A 121 -0.63 17.50 -7.55
CA ASP A 121 -0.01 18.49 -6.66
C ASP A 121 1.33 18.00 -6.03
N ILE A 122 1.58 16.69 -6.03
CA ILE A 122 2.78 16.06 -5.46
C ILE A 122 3.89 15.93 -6.51
N MET A 123 3.56 15.39 -7.69
CA MET A 123 4.52 15.26 -8.80
C MET A 123 3.84 15.12 -10.17
N PRO A 124 4.51 15.56 -11.26
CA PRO A 124 4.02 15.30 -12.62
C PRO A 124 3.85 13.80 -12.88
N ARG A 125 2.70 13.41 -13.45
CA ARG A 125 2.40 12.01 -13.82
C ARG A 125 3.50 11.38 -14.66
N SER A 126 4.12 12.12 -15.58
CA SER A 126 5.27 11.68 -16.38
C SER A 126 6.47 11.24 -15.52
N THR A 127 6.75 11.94 -14.42
CA THR A 127 7.79 11.58 -13.45
C THR A 127 7.37 10.38 -12.61
N PHE A 128 6.12 10.31 -12.15
CA PHE A 128 5.58 9.15 -11.44
C PHE A 128 5.71 7.88 -12.29
N ASN A 129 5.15 7.89 -13.50
CA ASN A 129 5.16 6.77 -14.43
C ASN A 129 6.60 6.34 -14.81
N ARG A 130 7.54 7.29 -14.93
CA ARG A 130 8.97 7.00 -15.15
C ARG A 130 9.56 6.17 -14.02
N ILE A 131 9.25 6.48 -12.77
CA ILE A 131 9.73 5.74 -11.59
C ILE A 131 9.05 4.38 -11.50
N SER A 132 7.71 4.32 -11.69
CA SER A 132 6.97 3.06 -11.71
C SER A 132 7.52 2.07 -12.74
N ASN A 133 7.87 2.54 -13.93
CA ASN A 133 8.48 1.71 -15.00
C ASN A 133 9.91 1.23 -14.67
N GLN A 134 10.63 1.89 -13.77
CA GLN A 134 11.97 1.48 -13.34
C GLN A 134 11.92 0.45 -12.19
N LEU A 135 10.92 0.54 -11.30
CA LEU A 135 10.81 -0.31 -10.10
C LEU A 135 11.03 -1.82 -10.35
N PRO A 136 10.43 -2.49 -11.35
CA PRO A 136 10.54 -3.95 -11.49
C PRO A 136 11.96 -4.46 -11.72
N ASN A 137 12.87 -3.62 -12.22
CA ASN A 137 14.23 -4.00 -12.59
C ASN A 137 15.31 -3.22 -11.81
N ASN A 138 14.93 -2.47 -10.78
CA ASN A 138 15.85 -1.60 -10.02
C ASN A 138 15.67 -1.78 -8.50
N PRO A 139 16.29 -2.80 -7.87
CA PRO A 139 16.10 -3.10 -6.45
C PRO A 139 16.60 -1.97 -5.54
N THR A 140 17.68 -1.27 -5.91
CA THR A 140 18.18 -0.11 -5.16
C THR A 140 17.16 1.04 -5.13
N LEU A 141 16.40 1.24 -6.22
CA LEU A 141 15.31 2.21 -6.25
C LEU A 141 14.10 1.75 -5.43
N GLN A 142 13.80 0.44 -5.38
CA GLN A 142 12.77 -0.12 -4.49
C GLN A 142 13.11 0.13 -3.01
N GLU A 143 14.38 -0.06 -2.63
CA GLU A 143 14.91 0.17 -1.28
C GLU A 143 14.81 1.66 -0.89
N GLN A 144 15.34 2.56 -1.74
CA GLN A 144 15.28 4.01 -1.53
C GLN A 144 13.85 4.55 -1.39
N ILE A 145 12.88 3.99 -2.11
CA ILE A 145 11.47 4.38 -2.00
C ILE A 145 10.82 3.82 -0.72
N GLN A 146 11.22 2.63 -0.26
CA GLN A 146 10.76 2.09 1.03
C GLN A 146 11.28 2.93 2.21
N ASP A 147 12.56 3.28 2.22
CA ASP A 147 13.15 4.15 3.25
C ASP A 147 12.45 5.52 3.30
N ALA A 148 12.23 6.15 2.14
CA ALA A 148 11.48 7.40 2.05
C ALA A 148 10.05 7.27 2.58
N MET A 149 9.34 6.17 2.28
CA MET A 149 8.01 5.91 2.86
C MET A 149 8.07 5.74 4.39
N PHE A 150 9.05 5.00 4.92
CA PHE A 150 9.22 4.84 6.36
C PHE A 150 9.49 6.18 7.06
N ASP A 151 10.34 7.04 6.50
CA ASP A 151 10.64 8.35 7.10
C ASP A 151 9.46 9.33 7.03
N ILE A 152 8.69 9.33 5.93
CA ILE A 152 7.42 10.09 5.83
C ILE A 152 6.44 9.63 6.92
N LEU A 153 6.32 8.31 7.16
CA LEU A 153 5.43 7.78 8.19
C LEU A 153 5.93 8.08 9.62
N LYS A 154 7.24 7.97 9.89
CA LYS A 154 7.84 8.39 11.17
C LYS A 154 7.57 9.88 11.44
N GLN A 155 7.72 10.74 10.44
CA GLN A 155 7.44 12.18 10.56
C GLN A 155 5.96 12.44 10.85
N LYS A 156 5.04 11.78 10.12
CA LYS A 156 3.58 11.92 10.33
C LYS A 156 3.10 11.35 11.68
N GLN A 157 3.84 10.41 12.30
CA GLN A 157 3.55 9.90 13.65
C GLN A 157 4.24 10.73 14.77
N GLY A 158 5.47 11.19 14.55
CA GLY A 158 6.25 11.98 15.52
C GLY A 158 5.91 13.47 15.56
N GLY A 159 5.25 14.00 14.53
CA GLY A 159 4.80 15.40 14.44
C GLY A 159 3.56 15.75 15.27
N GLY A 160 3.01 14.81 16.04
CA GLY A 160 1.89 15.05 16.95
C GLY A 160 2.35 15.72 18.27
N ARG A 161 2.62 17.03 18.23
CA ARG A 161 2.92 17.88 19.39
C ARG A 161 2.34 19.27 19.23
#